data_AF-A0A7K6GYL0-F1
#
_entry.id   AF-A0A7K6GYL0-F1
#
_cell.length_a   1.000
_cell.length_b   1.000
_cell.length_c   1.000
_cell.angle_alpha   90.00
_cell.angle_beta   90.00
_cell.angle_gamma   90.00
#
_symmetry.space_group_name_H-M   'P 1'
#
loop_
_entity.id
_entity.type
_entity.pdbx_description
1 polymer ?
#
loop_
_entity_poly.entity_id
_entity_poly.type
_entity_poly.pdbx_seq_one_letter_code
_entity_poly.pdbx_strand_id
1 'polypeptide(L)'
;MVQWTAEEKALITGLWGKVNVAECGAEALARLLIVYPWTQRFFASFGNLSSPTAILGNPKVQAHGKKVLTSFGDAVKNLDSIK
;
A
#
# COMPACT_ATOMS: atom_id res chain seq x y z
N MET A 1 14.94 -14.44 -12.51
CA MET A 1 15.16 -13.60 -11.31
C MET A 1 15.69 -12.27 -11.81
N VAL A 2 15.10 -11.15 -11.37
CA VAL A 2 15.50 -9.81 -11.82
C VAL A 2 16.90 -9.50 -11.27
N GLN A 3 17.72 -8.77 -12.03
CA GLN A 3 19.02 -8.28 -11.59
C GLN A 3 18.92 -6.77 -11.40
N TRP A 4 19.23 -6.30 -10.20
CA TRP A 4 19.23 -4.88 -9.86
C TRP A 4 20.66 -4.36 -9.81
N THR A 5 20.90 -3.23 -10.44
CA THR A 5 22.13 -2.45 -10.27
C THR A 5 22.23 -1.90 -8.84
N ALA A 6 23.44 -1.53 -8.42
CA ALA A 6 23.64 -0.87 -7.13
C ALA A 6 22.88 0.46 -7.03
N GLU A 7 22.80 1.19 -8.15
CA GLU A 7 22.10 2.47 -8.24
C GLU A 7 20.58 2.30 -8.03
N GLU A 8 19.96 1.31 -8.67
CA GLU A 8 18.53 1.02 -8.49
C GLU A 8 18.21 0.63 -7.04
N LYS A 9 19.04 -0.21 -6.41
CA LYS A 9 18.86 -0.57 -4.99
C LYS A 9 18.97 0.66 -4.08
N ALA A 10 19.92 1.55 -4.35
CA ALA A 10 20.09 2.79 -3.59
C ALA A 10 18.90 3.74 -3.75
N LEU A 11 18.36 3.89 -4.97
CA LEU A 11 17.17 4.71 -5.21
C LEU A 11 15.93 4.17 -4.51
N ILE A 12 15.67 2.85 -4.61
CA ILE A 12 14.51 2.20 -3.99
C ILE A 12 14.58 2.34 -2.46
N THR A 13 15.71 1.98 -1.86
CA THR A 13 15.89 2.03 -0.40
C THR A 13 15.91 3.47 0.12
N GLY A 14 16.53 4.40 -0.61
CA GLY A 14 16.57 5.82 -0.28
C GLY A 14 15.20 6.50 -0.34
N LEU A 15 14.36 6.13 -1.32
CA LEU A 15 12.96 6.57 -1.37
C LEU A 15 12.16 5.95 -0.22
N TRP A 16 12.27 4.64 -0.02
CA TRP A 16 11.53 3.91 1.01
C TRP A 16 11.79 4.46 2.42
N GLY A 17 13.02 4.87 2.73
CA GLY A 17 13.38 5.47 4.02
C GLY A 17 12.63 6.76 4.35
N LYS A 18 11.97 7.40 3.37
CA LYS A 18 11.16 8.62 3.53
C LYS A 18 9.66 8.34 3.58
N VAL A 19 9.22 7.10 3.34
CA VAL A 19 7.81 6.74 3.26
C VAL A 19 7.22 6.60 4.66
N ASN A 20 6.17 7.37 4.96
CA ASN A 20 5.31 7.09 6.10
C ASN A 20 4.35 5.95 5.75
N VAL A 21 4.69 4.73 6.19
CA VAL A 21 3.96 3.50 5.82
C VAL A 21 2.48 3.55 6.20
N ALA A 22 2.14 4.17 7.33
CA ALA A 22 0.75 4.24 7.78
C ALA A 22 -0.07 5.20 6.92
N GLU A 23 0.46 6.40 6.69
CA GLU A 23 -0.18 7.45 5.91
C GLU A 23 -0.29 7.07 4.43
N CYS A 24 0.84 6.78 3.78
CA CYS A 24 0.86 6.41 2.37
C CYS A 24 0.07 5.12 2.12
N GLY A 25 0.08 4.17 3.06
CA GLY A 25 -0.68 2.92 2.94
C GLY A 25 -2.19 3.14 2.98
N ALA A 26 -2.65 3.97 3.93
CA ALA A 26 -4.05 4.36 4.02
C ALA A 26 -4.52 5.10 2.76
N GLU A 27 -3.73 6.07 2.28
CA GLU A 27 -4.05 6.81 1.07
C GLU A 27 -4.10 5.92 -0.17
N ALA A 28 -3.13 5.03 -0.35
CA ALA A 28 -3.07 4.15 -1.52
C ALA A 28 -4.29 3.22 -1.58
N LEU A 29 -4.66 2.58 -0.47
CA LEU A 29 -5.82 1.70 -0.46
C LEU A 29 -7.13 2.48 -0.61
N ALA A 30 -7.26 3.64 0.03
CA ALA A 30 -8.44 4.49 -0.14
C ALA A 30 -8.61 4.92 -1.61
N ARG A 31 -7.52 5.37 -2.27
CA ARG A 31 -7.54 5.75 -3.68
C ARG A 31 -7.89 4.58 -4.59
N LEU A 32 -7.40 3.36 -4.30
CA LEU A 32 -7.80 2.15 -5.02
C LEU A 32 -9.33 1.95 -4.97
N LEU A 33 -9.92 2.03 -3.77
CA LEU A 33 -11.36 1.82 -3.56
C LEU A 33 -12.23 2.94 -4.15
N ILE A 34 -11.70 4.15 -4.28
CA ILE A 34 -12.41 5.32 -4.85
C ILE A 34 -12.30 5.36 -6.38
N VAL A 35 -11.08 5.28 -6.91
CA VAL A 35 -10.80 5.42 -8.35
C VAL A 35 -11.20 4.17 -9.12
N TYR A 36 -11.15 3.01 -8.46
CA TYR A 36 -11.52 1.72 -9.03
C TYR A 36 -12.60 1.02 -8.18
N PRO A 37 -13.86 1.52 -8.16
CA PRO A 37 -14.88 1.09 -7.20
C PRO A 37 -15.21 -0.39 -7.22
N TRP A 38 -15.02 -1.08 -8.36
CA TRP A 38 -15.27 -2.53 -8.44
C TRP A 38 -14.39 -3.34 -7.47
N THR A 39 -13.27 -2.78 -7.02
CA THR A 39 -12.36 -3.43 -6.06
C THR A 39 -12.96 -3.50 -4.66
N GLN A 40 -13.96 -2.67 -4.33
CA GLN A 40 -14.69 -2.71 -3.05
C GLN A 40 -15.33 -4.08 -2.78
N ARG A 41 -15.65 -4.86 -3.82
CA ARG A 41 -16.22 -6.22 -3.69
C ARG A 41 -15.35 -7.17 -2.85
N PHE A 42 -14.03 -6.95 -2.81
CA PHE A 42 -13.10 -7.76 -2.03
C PHE A 42 -13.05 -7.37 -0.54
N PHE A 43 -13.66 -6.24 -0.18
CA PHE A 43 -13.60 -5.63 1.15
C PHE A 43 -14.98 -5.48 1.79
N ALA A 44 -15.93 -6.35 1.46
CA ALA A 44 -17.31 -6.29 2.00
C ALA A 44 -17.35 -6.29 3.55
N SER A 45 -16.39 -6.93 4.22
CA SER A 45 -16.28 -6.96 5.69
C SER A 45 -15.78 -5.65 6.32
N PHE A 46 -15.41 -4.65 5.51
CA PHE A 46 -14.88 -3.37 5.98
C PHE A 46 -15.99 -2.38 6.35
N GLY A 47 -17.26 -2.73 6.11
CA GLY A 47 -18.41 -1.91 6.46
C GLY A 47 -18.68 -0.84 5.41
N ASN A 48 -18.97 0.39 5.83
CA ASN A 48 -19.36 1.45 4.92
C ASN A 48 -18.19 1.90 4.01
N LEU A 49 -18.36 1.70 2.71
CA LEU A 49 -17.45 2.15 1.64
C LEU A 49 -18.21 2.95 0.55
N SER A 50 -19.40 3.45 0.86
CA SER A 50 -20.33 4.02 -0.14
C SER A 50 -19.94 5.37 -0.72
N SER A 51 -18.97 6.07 -0.13
CA SER A 51 -18.50 7.39 -0.60
C SER A 51 -17.01 7.59 -0.32
N PRO A 52 -16.34 8.54 -1.01
CA PRO A 52 -14.94 8.86 -0.75
C PRO A 52 -14.65 9.21 0.71
N THR A 53 -15.50 10.03 1.35
CA THR A 53 -15.36 10.39 2.77
C THR A 53 -15.51 9.16 3.67
N ALA A 54 -16.47 8.27 3.38
CA ALA A 54 -16.63 7.03 4.13
C ALA A 54 -15.40 6.12 4.01
N ILE A 55 -14.82 6.01 2.80
CA ILE A 55 -13.62 5.20 2.54
C ILE A 55 -12.39 5.79 3.26
N LEU A 56 -12.13 7.10 3.12
CA LEU A 56 -10.99 7.78 3.73
C LEU A 56 -11.03 7.71 5.27
N GLY A 57 -12.22 7.84 5.85
CA GLY A 57 -12.43 7.75 7.31
C GLY A 57 -12.56 6.32 7.85
N ASN A 58 -12.50 5.28 7.00
CA ASN A 58 -12.72 3.91 7.44
C ASN A 58 -11.47 3.34 8.15
N PRO A 59 -11.54 3.01 9.46
CA PRO A 59 -10.37 2.53 10.20
C PRO A 59 -9.84 1.18 9.70
N LYS A 60 -10.69 0.33 9.11
CA LYS A 60 -10.26 -0.94 8.52
C LYS A 60 -9.51 -0.73 7.20
N VAL A 61 -9.92 0.26 6.39
CA VAL A 61 -9.18 0.66 5.18
C VAL A 61 -7.80 1.18 5.57
N GLN A 62 -7.72 2.10 6.55
CA GLN A 62 -6.44 2.63 7.00
C GLN A 62 -5.50 1.54 7.55
N ALA A 63 -6.03 0.66 8.41
CA ALA A 63 -5.26 -0.44 8.99
C ALA A 63 -4.81 -1.46 7.93
N HIS A 64 -5.65 -1.79 6.94
CA HIS A 64 -5.29 -2.72 5.89
C HIS A 64 -4.30 -2.09 4.90
N GLY A 65 -4.46 -0.81 4.56
CA GLY A 65 -3.52 -0.06 3.74
C GLY A 65 -2.11 -0.05 4.34
N LYS A 66 -2.00 0.17 5.66
CA LYS A 66 -0.73 0.01 6.38
C LYS A 66 -0.15 -1.39 6.25
N LYS A 67 -0.96 -2.44 6.38
CA LYS A 67 -0.49 -3.84 6.23
C LYS A 67 0.03 -4.11 4.82
N VAL A 68 -0.70 -3.68 3.79
CA VAL A 68 -0.29 -3.80 2.39
C VAL A 68 1.06 -3.11 2.19
N LEU A 69 1.19 -1.84 2.61
CA LEU A 69 2.43 -1.10 2.38
C LEU A 69 3.58 -1.63 3.25
N THR A 70 3.31 -2.21 4.42
CA THR A 70 4.33 -2.96 5.19
C THR A 70 4.91 -4.13 4.38
N SER A 71 4.06 -4.87 3.65
CA SER A 71 4.50 -5.96 2.77
C SER A 71 5.41 -5.48 1.64
N PHE A 72 5.19 -4.28 1.10
CA PHE A 72 6.13 -3.66 0.14
C PHE A 72 7.49 -3.39 0.80
N GLY A 73 7.49 -2.95 2.06
CA GLY A 73 8.72 -2.77 2.83
C GLY A 73 9.52 -4.06 3.00
N ASP A 74 8.84 -5.21 3.11
CA ASP A 74 9.52 -6.50 3.16
C ASP A 74 10.11 -6.90 1.80
N ALA A 75 9.46 -6.53 0.69
CA ALA A 75 10.06 -6.66 -0.65
C ALA A 75 11.29 -5.76 -0.82
N VAL A 76 11.24 -4.52 -0.31
CA VAL A 76 12.38 -3.59 -0.33
C VAL A 76 13.58 -4.12 0.45
N LYS A 77 13.35 -4.85 1.56
CA LYS A 77 14.44 -5.52 2.31
C LYS A 77 15.03 -6.73 1.57
N ASN A 78 14.31 -7.28 0.59
CA ASN A 78 14.65 -8.54 -0.08
C ASN A 78 14.60 -8.41 -1.61
N LEU A 79 15.10 -7.30 -2.19
CA LEU A 79 14.96 -6.97 -3.61
C LEU A 79 15.43 -8.07 -4.59
N ASP A 80 16.43 -8.86 -4.21
CA ASP A 80 16.95 -9.96 -5.05
C ASP A 80 16.11 -11.26 -4.93
N SER A 81 15.18 -11.33 -3.98
CA SER A 81 14.42 -12.52 -3.63
C SER A 81 12.99 -12.21 -3.19
N ILE A 82 12.33 -11.31 -3.91
CA ILE A 82 10.92 -10.98 -3.70
C ILE A 82 10.08 -12.26 -3.84
N LYS A 83 9.23 -12.53 -2.84
CA LYS A 83 8.34 -13.69 -2.76
C LYS A 83 6.89 -13.29 -2.87
#